data_AF-A0A7X8MB53-F1
#
_entry.id   AF-A0A7X8MB53-F1
#
_cell.length_a   1.000
_cell.length_b   1.000
_cell.length_c   1.000
_cell.angle_alpha   90.00
_cell.angle_beta   90.00
_cell.angle_gamma   90.00
#
_symmetry.space_group_name_H-M   'P 1'
#
loop_
_entity.id
_entity.type
_entity.pdbx_description
1 polymer ?
#
loop_
_entity_poly.entity_id
_entity_poly.type
_entity_poly.pdbx_seq_one_letter_code
_entity_poly.pdbx_strand_id
1 'polypeptide(L)'
;DVFPEEPDQPQDVFVTPLQGAANVILTPHIGGSTQEAQVNIADYVSDKLLRFIQTGATAGAVNFPEVDLPRVPHTHRILHVHRNVPGVLAKINSVFARRNINVAGQMLQTKERIGYLIVDVDQQVSNQVLDLMQHITETIKVRKIA
;
A
#
# COMPACT_ATOMS: atom_id res chain seq x y z
N ASP A 1 -25.27 -17.84 0.86
CA ASP A 1 -24.57 -16.92 1.77
C ASP A 1 -24.45 -15.54 1.14
N VAL A 2 -23.95 -15.42 -0.09
CA VAL A 2 -23.92 -14.14 -0.83
C VAL A 2 -25.00 -14.07 -1.92
N PHE A 3 -25.48 -12.86 -2.23
CA PHE A 3 -26.54 -12.60 -3.23
C PHE A 3 -26.20 -11.38 -4.12
N PRO A 4 -26.80 -11.24 -5.32
CA PRO A 4 -26.52 -10.11 -6.21
C PRO A 4 -26.93 -8.74 -5.63
N GLU A 5 -28.05 -8.72 -4.92
CA GLU A 5 -28.52 -7.58 -4.15
C GLU A 5 -28.60 -8.03 -2.68
N GLU A 6 -27.91 -7.28 -1.83
CA GLU A 6 -27.88 -7.52 -0.38
C GLU A 6 -28.41 -6.29 0.35
N PRO A 7 -29.07 -6.47 1.50
CA PRO A 7 -29.54 -5.34 2.31
C PRO A 7 -28.36 -4.47 2.76
N ASP A 8 -28.46 -3.15 2.61
CA ASP A 8 -27.43 -2.21 3.07
C ASP A 8 -27.36 -2.15 4.61
N GLN A 9 -28.52 -2.33 5.27
CA GLN A 9 -28.66 -2.34 6.71
C GLN A 9 -29.43 -3.57 7.20
N PRO A 10 -29.23 -4.01 8.46
CA PRO A 10 -29.92 -5.17 9.02
C PRO A 10 -31.45 -5.07 9.02
N GLN A 11 -32.00 -3.86 9.09
CA GLN A 11 -33.45 -3.61 9.06
C GLN A 11 -34.05 -3.59 7.65
N ASP A 12 -33.22 -3.58 6.61
CA ASP A 12 -33.70 -3.52 5.23
C ASP A 12 -34.26 -4.87 4.79
N VAL A 13 -35.22 -4.84 3.88
CA VAL A 13 -35.91 -6.05 3.42
C VAL A 13 -35.02 -6.82 2.47
N PHE A 14 -34.70 -8.07 2.82
CA PHE A 14 -34.04 -9.01 1.92
C PHE A 14 -35.06 -9.76 1.05
N VAL A 15 -34.87 -9.75 -0.27
CA VAL A 15 -35.72 -10.48 -1.22
C VAL A 15 -34.85 -11.34 -2.13
N THR A 16 -35.23 -12.60 -2.31
CA THR A 16 -34.61 -13.50 -3.28
C THR A 16 -35.61 -14.54 -3.78
N PRO A 17 -35.55 -14.97 -5.06
CA PRO A 17 -36.40 -16.06 -5.57
C PRO A 17 -36.26 -17.38 -4.83
N LEU A 18 -35.22 -17.53 -4.00
CA LEU A 18 -34.93 -18.72 -3.21
C LEU A 18 -35.70 -18.78 -1.87
N GLN A 19 -36.36 -17.69 -1.46
CA GLN A 19 -37.19 -17.69 -0.26
C GLN A 19 -38.36 -18.67 -0.40
N GLY A 20 -38.52 -19.57 0.58
CA GLY A 20 -39.56 -20.61 0.57
C GLY A 20 -39.24 -21.85 -0.27
N ALA A 21 -38.08 -21.91 -0.94
CA ALA A 21 -37.66 -23.11 -1.66
C ALA A 21 -37.36 -24.27 -0.69
N ALA A 22 -37.79 -25.47 -1.05
CA ALA A 22 -37.49 -26.68 -0.28
C ALA A 22 -35.98 -27.00 -0.33
N ASN A 23 -35.42 -27.46 0.79
CA ASN A 23 -34.01 -27.87 0.92
C ASN A 23 -32.98 -26.77 0.62
N VAL A 24 -33.31 -25.50 0.85
CA VAL A 24 -32.37 -24.37 0.71
C VAL A 24 -32.13 -23.71 2.07
N ILE A 25 -30.86 -23.48 2.41
CA ILE A 25 -30.44 -22.70 3.58
C ILE A 25 -29.97 -21.32 3.11
N LEU A 26 -30.60 -20.27 3.62
CA LEU A 26 -30.21 -18.88 3.37
C LEU A 26 -29.50 -18.35 4.61
N THR A 27 -28.32 -17.80 4.42
CA THR A 27 -27.50 -17.16 5.46
C THR A 27 -27.14 -15.75 5.02
N PRO A 28 -27.16 -14.75 5.92
CA PRO A 28 -27.02 -13.34 5.56
C PRO A 28 -25.55 -12.91 5.44
N HIS A 29 -24.82 -13.45 4.47
CA HIS A 29 -23.41 -13.13 4.20
C HIS A 29 -22.52 -13.22 5.45
N ILE A 30 -22.64 -14.34 6.17
CA ILE A 30 -21.94 -14.57 7.44
C ILE A 30 -20.89 -15.69 7.34
N GLY A 31 -20.53 -16.14 6.14
CA GLY A 31 -19.58 -17.23 5.95
C GLY A 31 -18.22 -17.00 6.62
N GLY A 32 -17.81 -15.74 6.79
CA GLY A 32 -16.60 -15.34 7.54
C GLY A 32 -16.86 -14.61 8.86
N SER A 33 -18.11 -14.51 9.32
CA SER A 33 -18.49 -13.69 10.48
C SER A 33 -18.35 -14.45 11.80
N THR A 34 -17.12 -14.90 12.11
CA THR A 34 -16.79 -15.54 13.39
C THR A 34 -15.79 -14.72 14.20
N GLN A 35 -15.71 -14.97 15.50
CA GLN A 35 -14.76 -14.26 16.37
C GLN A 35 -13.31 -14.58 15.99
N GLU A 36 -13.03 -15.83 15.61
CA GLU A 36 -11.71 -16.28 15.16
C GLU A 36 -11.30 -15.57 13.87
N ALA A 37 -12.22 -15.41 12.93
CA ALA A 37 -11.99 -14.64 11.71
C ALA A 37 -11.69 -13.17 12.01
N GLN A 38 -12.42 -12.55 12.95
CA GLN A 38 -12.16 -11.17 13.37
C GLN A 38 -10.78 -11.00 14.02
N VAL A 39 -10.33 -11.95 14.85
CA VAL A 39 -8.96 -11.94 15.41
C VAL A 39 -7.91 -12.02 14.30
N ASN A 40 -8.09 -12.95 13.34
CA ASN A 40 -7.16 -13.08 12.22
C ASN A 40 -7.13 -11.82 11.34
N ILE A 41 -8.29 -11.17 11.12
CA ILE A 41 -8.36 -9.89 10.39
C ILE A 41 -7.62 -8.80 11.15
N ALA A 42 -7.79 -8.71 12.47
CA ALA A 42 -7.12 -7.73 13.30
C ALA A 42 -5.60 -7.88 13.21
N ASP A 43 -5.08 -9.10 13.35
CA ASP A 43 -3.64 -9.38 13.23
C ASP A 43 -3.12 -9.07 11.82
N TYR A 44 -3.83 -9.54 10.79
CA TYR A 44 -3.43 -9.35 9.40
C TYR A 44 -3.37 -7.87 8.99
N VAL A 45 -4.43 -7.11 9.27
CA VAL A 45 -4.49 -5.69 8.89
C VAL A 45 -3.51 -4.87 9.71
N SER A 46 -3.36 -5.16 11.01
CA SER A 46 -2.40 -4.45 11.86
C SER A 46 -0.95 -4.69 11.42
N ASP A 47 -0.58 -5.92 11.06
CA ASP A 47 0.74 -6.23 10.49
C ASP A 47 0.99 -5.43 9.21
N LYS A 48 0.02 -5.38 8.29
CA LYS A 48 0.15 -4.60 7.05
C LYS A 48 0.38 -3.11 7.31
N LEU A 49 -0.37 -2.53 8.24
CA LEU A 49 -0.19 -1.12 8.65
C LEU A 49 1.19 -0.91 9.28
N LEU A 50 1.61 -1.80 10.17
CA LEU A 50 2.90 -1.72 10.84
C LEU A 50 4.06 -1.81 9.83
N ARG A 51 4.00 -2.78 8.92
CA ARG A 51 4.98 -2.95 7.84
C ARG A 51 5.05 -1.72 6.94
N PHE A 52 3.91 -1.13 6.55
CA PHE A 52 3.91 0.13 5.81
C PHE A 52 4.58 1.27 6.60
N ILE A 53 4.28 1.39 7.89
CA ILE A 53 4.84 2.44 8.74
C ILE A 53 6.36 2.27 8.92
N GLN A 54 6.82 1.04 9.12
CA GLN A 54 8.19 0.71 9.50
C GLN A 54 9.13 0.46 8.31
N THR A 55 8.63 -0.05 7.18
CA THR A 55 9.47 -0.41 6.03
C THR A 55 8.97 0.17 4.72
N GLY A 56 7.76 0.74 4.71
CA GLY A 56 7.12 1.26 3.50
C GLY A 56 6.52 0.17 2.62
N ALA A 57 6.51 -1.09 3.07
CA ALA A 57 5.96 -2.18 2.31
C ALA A 57 4.46 -1.98 2.05
N THR A 58 4.03 -2.30 0.83
CA THR A 58 2.66 -2.14 0.34
C THR A 58 2.14 -3.43 -0.31
N ALA A 59 2.85 -4.55 -0.15
CA ALA A 59 2.37 -5.86 -0.60
C ALA A 59 1.01 -6.20 0.03
N GLY A 60 0.03 -6.58 -0.79
CA GLY A 60 -1.36 -6.79 -0.39
C GLY A 60 -2.21 -5.52 -0.35
N ALA A 61 -1.68 -4.35 -0.73
CA ALA A 61 -2.47 -3.13 -0.86
C ALA A 61 -3.41 -3.24 -2.07
N VAL A 62 -4.71 -3.10 -1.84
CA VAL A 62 -5.73 -3.26 -2.90
C VAL A 62 -5.72 -2.12 -3.92
N ASN A 63 -5.28 -0.92 -3.52
CA ASN A 63 -5.40 0.31 -4.30
C ASN A 63 -4.06 1.02 -4.58
N PHE A 64 -2.93 0.34 -4.39
CA PHE A 64 -1.60 0.96 -4.50
C PHE A 64 -0.61 0.04 -5.21
N PRO A 65 0.48 0.55 -5.84
CA PRO A 65 1.54 -0.31 -6.33
C PRO A 65 2.13 -1.14 -5.18
N GLU A 66 2.24 -2.45 -5.39
CA GLU A 66 2.71 -3.38 -4.36
C GLU A 66 4.23 -3.48 -4.38
N VAL A 67 4.88 -2.98 -3.34
CA VAL A 67 6.34 -2.98 -3.21
C VAL A 67 6.74 -3.53 -1.85
N ASP A 68 7.73 -4.41 -1.82
CA ASP A 68 8.30 -4.98 -0.61
C ASP A 68 9.80 -5.14 -0.77
N LEU A 69 10.56 -4.10 -0.40
CA LEU A 69 12.01 -4.10 -0.46
C LEU A 69 12.58 -4.56 0.90
N PRO A 70 13.32 -5.67 0.97
CA PRO A 70 14.03 -6.07 2.18
C PRO A 70 14.93 -4.93 2.69
N ARG A 71 15.01 -4.75 4.00
CA ARG A 71 15.80 -3.64 4.58
C ARG A 71 17.29 -3.94 4.43
N VAL A 72 18.03 -3.01 3.85
CA VAL A 72 19.50 -3.09 3.80
C VAL A 72 20.08 -2.55 5.12
N PRO A 73 20.92 -3.30 5.85
CA PRO A 73 21.55 -2.82 7.08
C PRO A 73 22.38 -1.55 6.85
N HIS A 74 22.46 -0.68 7.86
CA HIS A 74 23.24 0.58 7.82
C HIS A 74 22.84 1.54 6.68
N THR A 75 21.57 1.51 6.26
CA THR A 75 21.03 2.42 5.24
C THR A 75 19.88 3.27 5.79
N HIS A 76 19.55 4.32 5.04
CA HIS A 76 18.42 5.20 5.28
C HIS A 76 17.37 5.01 4.19
N ARG A 77 16.13 4.75 4.59
CA ARG A 77 15.03 4.46 3.67
C ARG A 77 14.18 5.68 3.36
N ILE A 78 13.96 5.92 2.09
CA ILE A 78 13.05 6.93 1.55
C ILE A 78 11.96 6.25 0.74
N LEU A 79 10.74 6.72 0.93
CA LEU A 79 9.55 6.34 0.18
C LEU A 79 9.17 7.50 -0.72
N HIS A 80 8.92 7.23 -2.01
CA HIS A 80 8.62 8.25 -2.99
C HIS A 80 7.43 7.87 -3.86
N VAL A 81 6.29 8.53 -3.61
CA VAL A 81 5.07 8.40 -4.40
C VAL A 81 5.06 9.50 -5.45
N HIS A 82 4.81 9.14 -6.71
CA HIS A 82 4.85 10.07 -7.84
C HIS A 82 3.85 9.69 -8.93
N ARG A 83 3.60 10.63 -9.85
CA ARG A 83 2.85 10.36 -11.07
C ARG A 83 3.67 9.47 -12.00
N ASN A 84 3.03 8.44 -12.55
CA ASN A 84 3.66 7.51 -13.48
C ASN A 84 3.84 8.16 -14.86
N VAL A 85 4.94 8.88 -15.05
CA VAL A 85 5.30 9.53 -16.32
C VAL A 85 6.77 9.31 -16.65
N PRO A 86 7.15 9.32 -17.95
CA PRO A 86 8.54 9.14 -18.35
C PRO A 86 9.49 10.14 -17.70
N GLY A 87 10.69 9.68 -17.36
CA GLY A 87 11.79 10.52 -16.85
C GLY A 87 11.75 10.82 -15.34
N VAL A 88 10.65 10.54 -14.64
CA VAL A 88 10.55 10.81 -13.19
C VAL A 88 11.61 10.08 -12.37
N LEU A 89 11.91 8.81 -12.67
CA LEU A 89 12.95 8.05 -11.97
C LEU A 89 14.35 8.63 -12.20
N ALA A 90 14.62 9.14 -13.40
CA ALA A 90 15.87 9.83 -13.70
C ALA A 90 15.99 11.15 -12.91
N LYS A 91 14.90 11.92 -12.80
CA LYS A 91 14.86 13.12 -11.94
C LYS A 91 15.17 12.76 -10.49
N ILE A 92 14.51 11.74 -9.94
CA ILE A 92 14.75 11.26 -8.57
C ILE A 92 16.21 10.85 -8.38
N ASN A 93 16.74 9.98 -9.24
CA ASN A 93 18.12 9.50 -9.12
C ASN A 93 19.16 10.63 -9.29
N SER A 94 18.86 11.67 -10.07
CA SER A 94 19.74 12.84 -10.20
C SER A 94 19.90 13.61 -8.89
N VAL A 95 18.91 13.59 -8.00
CA VAL A 95 18.97 14.23 -6.68
C VAL A 95 20.01 13.56 -5.79
N PHE A 96 20.11 12.22 -5.86
CA PHE A 96 21.13 11.45 -5.16
C PHE A 96 22.51 11.66 -5.77
N ALA A 97 22.61 11.55 -7.11
CA ALA A 97 23.88 11.68 -7.83
C ALA A 97 24.56 13.04 -7.60
N ARG A 98 23.80 14.15 -7.65
CA ARG A 98 24.33 15.51 -7.43
C ARG A 98 24.89 15.75 -6.02
N ARG A 99 24.53 14.89 -5.07
CA ARG A 99 24.97 14.96 -3.68
C ARG A 99 25.88 13.82 -3.27
N ASN A 100 26.35 13.05 -4.26
CA ASN A 100 27.23 11.90 -4.06
C ASN A 100 26.65 10.87 -3.06
N ILE A 101 25.34 10.64 -3.12
CA ILE A 101 24.61 9.66 -2.29
C ILE A 101 24.54 8.34 -3.06
N ASN A 102 25.02 7.24 -2.49
CA ASN A 102 24.92 5.93 -3.11
C ASN A 102 23.57 5.28 -2.81
N VAL A 103 23.00 4.59 -3.80
CA VAL A 103 21.77 3.80 -3.65
C VAL A 103 22.17 2.36 -3.39
N ALA A 104 21.90 1.87 -2.19
CA ALA A 104 22.21 0.50 -1.78
C ALA A 104 21.15 -0.51 -2.26
N GLY A 105 19.90 -0.07 -2.36
CA GLY A 105 18.80 -0.90 -2.84
C GLY A 105 17.62 -0.03 -3.25
N GLN A 106 16.89 -0.44 -4.28
CA GLN A 106 15.67 0.26 -4.68
C GLN A 106 14.68 -0.71 -5.33
N MET A 107 13.40 -0.45 -5.14
CA MET A 107 12.33 -1.18 -5.81
C MET A 107 11.23 -0.19 -6.20
N LEU A 108 10.85 -0.22 -7.47
CA LEU A 108 9.80 0.60 -8.06
C LEU A 108 8.71 -0.32 -8.57
N GLN A 109 7.46 0.01 -8.24
CA GLN A 109 6.31 -0.51 -8.96
C GLN A 109 5.38 0.64 -9.35
N THR A 110 4.64 0.44 -10.44
CA THR A 110 3.63 1.40 -10.91
C THR A 110 2.28 0.72 -11.01
N LYS A 111 1.21 1.48 -10.78
CA LYS A 111 -0.18 1.06 -10.95
C LYS A 111 -0.93 2.25 -11.55
N GLU A 112 -1.38 2.09 -12.78
CA GLU A 112 -2.05 3.13 -13.56
C GLU A 112 -1.24 4.44 -13.56
N ARG A 113 -1.75 5.46 -12.86
CA ARG A 113 -1.20 6.82 -12.81
C ARG A 113 -0.20 7.05 -11.69
N ILE A 114 0.05 6.06 -10.83
CA ILE A 114 0.90 6.19 -9.65
C ILE A 114 2.13 5.29 -9.78
N GLY A 115 3.30 5.84 -9.45
CA GLY A 115 4.52 5.09 -9.18
C GLY A 115 4.89 5.19 -7.70
N TYR A 116 5.39 4.09 -7.16
CA TYR A 116 5.87 4.00 -5.78
C TYR A 116 7.27 3.40 -5.75
N LEU A 117 8.23 4.19 -5.28
CA LEU A 117 9.62 3.82 -5.13
C LEU A 117 9.95 3.72 -3.64
N ILE A 118 10.53 2.59 -3.24
CA ILE A 118 11.27 2.46 -2.00
C ILE A 118 12.76 2.48 -2.36
N VAL A 119 13.54 3.33 -1.70
CA VAL A 119 14.98 3.46 -1.93
C VAL A 119 15.74 3.51 -0.61
N ASP A 120 16.79 2.70 -0.51
CA ASP A 120 17.75 2.66 0.58
C ASP A 120 19.04 3.32 0.12
N VAL A 121 19.54 4.28 0.90
CA VAL A 121 20.78 5.02 0.63
C VAL A 121 21.77 4.89 1.78
N ASP A 122 23.06 5.00 1.47
CA ASP A 122 24.17 4.72 2.40
C ASP A 122 24.50 5.84 3.39
N GLN A 123 23.88 7.01 3.24
CA GLN A 123 24.13 8.16 4.10
C GLN A 123 22.84 8.84 4.53
N GLN A 124 22.90 9.51 5.69
CA GLN A 124 21.73 10.15 6.28
C GLN A 124 21.20 11.26 5.36
N VAL A 125 19.92 11.13 5.04
CA VAL A 125 19.22 12.05 4.15
C VAL A 125 18.84 13.30 4.94
N SER A 126 19.45 14.43 4.58
CA SER A 126 19.12 15.73 5.16
C SER A 126 17.72 16.18 4.74
N ASN A 127 17.09 17.06 5.52
CA ASN A 127 15.78 17.63 5.16
C ASN A 127 15.84 18.32 3.78
N GLN A 128 16.96 18.94 3.43
CA GLN A 128 17.17 19.55 2.11
C GLN A 128 17.08 18.55 0.95
N VAL A 129 17.47 17.29 1.15
CA VAL A 129 17.33 16.25 0.12
C VAL A 129 15.87 15.88 -0.05
N LEU A 130 15.16 15.66 1.06
CA LEU A 130 13.72 15.35 1.06
C LEU A 130 12.92 16.49 0.41
N ASP A 131 13.26 17.74 0.72
CA ASP A 131 12.63 18.92 0.12
C ASP A 131 12.85 18.96 -1.39
N LEU A 132 14.06 18.69 -1.90
CA LEU A 132 14.27 18.64 -3.35
C LEU A 132 13.46 17.54 -4.03
N MET A 133 13.34 16.36 -3.41
CA MET A 133 12.52 15.29 -3.94
C MET A 133 11.03 15.67 -3.94
N GLN A 134 10.56 16.34 -2.89
CA GLN A 134 9.19 16.84 -2.78
C GLN A 134 8.84 17.90 -3.83
N HIS A 135 9.84 18.65 -4.32
CA HIS A 135 9.67 19.67 -5.37
C HIS A 135 9.84 19.16 -6.80
N ILE A 136 10.12 17.87 -7.01
CA ILE A 136 10.01 17.28 -8.35
C ILE A 136 8.53 17.39 -8.77
N THR A 137 8.27 17.95 -9.95
CA THR A 137 6.92 18.31 -10.44
C THR A 137 5.93 17.14 -10.36
N GLU A 138 6.41 15.92 -10.58
CA GLU A 138 5.61 14.70 -10.60
C GLU A 138 5.36 14.10 -9.20
N THR A 139 6.05 14.58 -8.18
CA THR A 139 5.98 14.03 -6.83
C THR A 139 4.61 14.26 -6.21
N ILE A 140 4.07 13.19 -5.60
CA ILE A 140 2.85 13.23 -4.81
C ILE A 140 3.23 13.31 -3.32
N LYS A 141 4.16 12.46 -2.87
CA LYS A 141 4.59 12.42 -1.47
C LYS A 141 5.97 11.79 -1.30
N VAL A 142 6.78 12.41 -0.44
CA VAL A 142 8.05 11.83 0.03
C VAL A 142 7.95 11.59 1.53
N ARG A 143 8.52 10.47 2.00
CA ARG A 143 8.64 10.15 3.42
C ARG A 143 9.96 9.47 3.70
N LYS A 144 10.65 9.88 4.75
CA LYS A 144 11.76 9.12 5.34
C LYS A 144 11.22 8.17 6.39
N ILE A 145 11.75 6.95 6.43
CA ILE A 145 11.52 6.02 7.54
C ILE A 145 12.63 6.22 8.58
N ALA A 146 12.24 6.26 9.86
CA ALA A 146 13.14 6.42 11.00
C ALA A 146 14.04 5.19 11.21
#